data_AF-I8TXL2-F1
#
_entry.id   AF-I8TXL2-F1
#
_cell.length_a   1.000
_cell.length_b   1.000
_cell.length_c   1.000
_cell.angle_alpha   90.00
_cell.angle_beta   90.00
_cell.angle_gamma   90.00
#
_symmetry.space_group_name_H-M   'P 1'
#
loop_
_entity.id
_entity.type
_entity.pdbx_description
1 polymer ?
#
loop_
_entity_poly.entity_id
_entity_poly.type
_entity_poly.pdbx_seq_one_letter_code
_entity_poly.pdbx_strand_id
1 'polypeptide(L)'
;MSIFTELRNPALVRELERELNTDVVLFGFDGFAYFGNLQAIEDCRIAILSPAIEAKCHAVEILSPGGEILHVDFTRVDLWNIVAKGTAIVRDPFENLDASLESARTDFEEATERTESRHLVRVLCRMVGDSVVLTTLGGFSIEGTLIAIDDCLAILSNTDIFVPGSSTPISDRRIRSAVVNLEALTSVSGVCCC
;
A
#
# COMPACT_ATOMS: atom_id res chain seq x y z
N MET A 1 -10.11 -25.23 -2.53
CA MET A 1 -9.82 -24.66 -3.86
C MET A 1 -9.28 -23.27 -3.60
N SER A 2 -8.04 -22.99 -3.99
CA SER A 2 -7.36 -21.73 -3.67
C SER A 2 -7.91 -20.62 -4.57
N ILE A 3 -8.66 -19.68 -3.99
CA ILE A 3 -9.39 -18.62 -4.70
C ILE A 3 -8.46 -17.45 -5.08
N PHE A 4 -7.23 -17.44 -4.55
CA PHE A 4 -6.23 -16.43 -4.85
C PHE A 4 -5.11 -17.04 -5.72
N THR A 5 -5.03 -16.63 -6.99
CA THR A 5 -3.76 -16.70 -7.70
C THR A 5 -2.86 -15.62 -7.12
N GLU A 6 -1.68 -16.02 -6.66
CA GLU A 6 -0.61 -15.17 -6.13
C GLU A 6 -0.47 -13.87 -6.95
N LEU A 7 -0.39 -12.70 -6.29
CA LEU A 7 -0.09 -11.42 -6.96
C LEU A 7 1.40 -11.42 -7.29
N ARG A 8 1.77 -12.10 -8.37
CA ARG A 8 3.15 -12.19 -8.82
C ARG A 8 3.53 -10.91 -9.53
N ASN A 9 3.98 -9.91 -8.76
CA ASN A 9 4.46 -8.65 -9.32
C ASN A 9 5.99 -8.51 -9.22
N PRO A 10 6.75 -9.03 -10.20
CA PRO A 10 8.20 -8.88 -10.23
C PRO A 10 8.65 -7.42 -10.41
N ALA A 11 7.82 -6.55 -10.99
CA ALA A 11 8.15 -5.13 -11.15
C ALA A 11 8.15 -4.42 -9.80
N LEU A 12 7.15 -4.69 -8.95
CA LEU A 12 7.10 -4.16 -7.58
C LEU A 12 8.30 -4.63 -6.76
N VAL A 13 8.68 -5.90 -6.89
CA VAL A 13 9.86 -6.45 -6.20
C VAL A 13 11.14 -5.73 -6.64
N ARG A 14 11.34 -5.50 -7.95
CA ARG A 14 12.49 -4.72 -8.46
C ARG A 14 12.52 -3.30 -7.92
N GLU A 15 11.35 -2.67 -7.80
CA GLU A 15 11.22 -1.35 -7.20
C GLU A 15 11.51 -1.35 -5.70
N LEU A 16 11.30 -2.46 -4.99
CA LEU A 16 11.69 -2.61 -3.58
C LEU A 16 13.18 -2.94 -3.43
N GLU A 17 13.77 -3.69 -4.35
CA GLU A 17 15.23 -3.95 -4.38
C GLU A 17 16.05 -2.66 -4.56
N ARG A 18 15.47 -1.62 -5.17
CA ARG A 18 16.08 -0.28 -5.27
C ARG A 18 16.01 0.52 -3.97
N GLU A 19 15.13 0.13 -3.06
CA GLU A 19 14.83 0.80 -1.78
C GLU A 19 15.41 0.02 -0.58
N LEU A 20 16.45 -0.78 -0.81
CA LEU A 20 17.14 -1.46 0.29
C LEU A 20 17.80 -0.45 1.24
N ASN A 21 17.69 -0.73 2.53
CA ASN A 21 18.12 0.08 3.67
C ASN A 21 17.34 1.39 3.85
N THR A 22 16.16 1.54 3.23
CA THR A 22 15.27 2.69 3.45
C THR A 22 14.01 2.26 4.20
N ASP A 23 13.35 3.23 4.82
CA ASP A 23 12.08 3.02 5.51
C ASP A 23 10.96 2.92 4.46
N VAL A 24 10.17 1.87 4.57
CA VAL A 24 9.08 1.57 3.65
C VAL A 24 7.82 1.19 4.41
N VAL A 25 6.67 1.47 3.80
CA VAL A 25 5.38 0.93 4.24
C VAL A 25 4.89 -0.03 3.18
N LEU A 26 4.57 -1.27 3.55
CA LEU A 26 4.03 -2.29 2.65
C LEU A 26 2.57 -2.54 2.99
N PHE A 27 1.70 -2.53 2.00
CA PHE A 27 0.27 -2.79 2.16
C PHE A 27 -0.06 -4.16 1.58
N GLY A 28 -0.62 -5.04 2.41
CA GLY A 28 -0.96 -6.42 2.05
C GLY A 28 -2.39 -6.59 1.56
N PHE A 29 -2.66 -7.57 0.71
CA PHE A 29 -4.04 -7.87 0.25
C PHE A 29 -4.95 -8.37 1.38
N ASP A 30 -4.36 -8.78 2.51
CA ASP A 30 -5.02 -9.19 3.75
C ASP A 30 -5.50 -8.00 4.59
N GLY A 31 -5.23 -6.77 4.15
CA GLY A 31 -5.59 -5.54 4.86
C GLY A 31 -4.57 -5.12 5.92
N PHE A 32 -3.47 -5.86 6.09
CA PHE A 32 -2.39 -5.47 6.99
C PHE A 32 -1.46 -4.46 6.32
N ALA A 33 -0.92 -3.53 7.11
CA ALA A 33 0.16 -2.66 6.67
C ALA A 33 1.39 -2.84 7.56
N TYR A 34 2.57 -2.90 6.95
CA TYR A 34 3.84 -3.16 7.62
C TYR A 34 4.76 -1.96 7.43
N PHE A 35 5.22 -1.34 8.52
CA PHE A 35 6.17 -0.23 8.48
C PHE A 35 7.48 -0.64 9.13
N GLY A 36 8.57 -0.46 8.39
CA GLY A 36 9.90 -0.79 8.87
C GLY A 36 10.99 -0.42 7.85
N ASN A 37 12.24 -0.60 8.26
CA ASN A 37 13.38 -0.47 7.37
C ASN A 37 13.61 -1.76 6.58
N LEU A 38 13.60 -1.67 5.25
CA LEU A 38 13.78 -2.81 4.35
C LEU A 38 15.25 -3.23 4.28
N GLN A 39 15.60 -4.33 4.94
CA GLN A 39 17.00 -4.77 5.04
C GLN A 39 17.43 -5.64 3.86
N ALA A 40 16.57 -6.56 3.45
CA ALA A 40 16.87 -7.52 2.41
C ALA A 40 15.59 -8.04 1.76
N ILE A 41 15.75 -8.56 0.54
CA ILE A 41 14.74 -9.35 -0.16
C ILE A 41 15.36 -10.70 -0.48
N GLU A 42 14.78 -11.76 0.08
CA GLU A 42 15.18 -13.14 -0.17
C GLU A 42 14.29 -13.74 -1.27
N ASP A 43 14.92 -14.44 -2.22
CA ASP A 43 14.26 -15.19 -3.30
C ASP A 43 13.24 -14.39 -4.13
N CYS A 44 13.44 -13.07 -4.28
CA CYS A 44 12.50 -12.15 -4.93
C CYS A 44 11.07 -12.23 -4.37
N ARG A 45 10.93 -12.65 -3.10
CA ARG A 45 9.64 -12.97 -2.50
C ARG A 45 9.52 -12.52 -1.05
N ILE A 46 10.53 -12.69 -0.23
CA ILE A 46 10.42 -12.40 1.20
C ILE A 46 11.17 -11.12 1.50
N ALA A 47 10.45 -10.05 1.85
CA ALA A 47 11.07 -8.84 2.39
C ALA A 47 11.33 -9.01 3.88
N ILE A 48 12.54 -8.65 4.32
CA ILE A 48 12.91 -8.60 5.72
C ILE A 48 12.86 -7.14 6.18
N LEU A 49 11.96 -6.85 7.12
CA LEU A 49 11.90 -5.54 7.75
C LEU A 49 12.50 -5.60 9.16
N SER A 50 13.31 -4.58 9.45
CA SER A 50 13.83 -4.27 10.78
C SER A 50 13.22 -2.96 11.27
N PRO A 51 13.41 -2.56 12.53
CA PRO A 51 12.84 -1.32 13.05
C PRO A 51 13.18 -0.12 12.16
N ALA A 52 12.18 0.71 11.86
CA ALA A 52 12.37 1.86 10.98
C ALA A 52 13.30 2.90 11.62
N ILE A 53 14.02 3.66 10.79
CA ILE A 53 14.90 4.74 11.25
C ILE A 53 14.05 5.91 11.78
N GLU A 54 12.97 6.23 11.06
CA GLU A 54 12.02 7.31 11.36
C GLU A 54 10.90 6.88 12.32
N ALA A 55 10.83 5.60 12.70
CA ALA A 55 9.87 5.13 13.69
C ALA A 55 10.21 5.71 15.06
N LYS A 56 9.19 6.17 15.80
CA LYS A 56 9.39 6.58 17.19
C LYS A 56 9.72 5.41 18.10
N CYS A 57 9.17 4.25 17.76
CA CYS A 57 9.40 2.99 18.44
C CYS A 57 10.56 2.27 17.76
N HIS A 58 11.51 1.73 18.54
CA HIS A 58 12.59 0.87 18.03
C HIS A 58 12.08 -0.54 17.65
N ALA A 59 10.93 -0.60 16.97
CA ALA A 59 10.28 -1.80 16.51
C ALA A 59 9.79 -1.62 15.06
N VAL A 60 9.56 -2.73 14.39
CA VAL A 60 8.68 -2.79 13.21
C VAL A 60 7.25 -2.65 13.68
N GLU A 61 6.47 -1.83 13.00
CA GLU A 61 5.07 -1.59 13.31
C GLU A 61 4.18 -2.30 12.28
N ILE A 62 3.18 -3.03 12.76
CA ILE A 62 2.22 -3.76 11.95
C ILE A 62 0.83 -3.25 12.28
N LEU A 63 0.21 -2.57 11.33
CA LEU A 63 -1.17 -2.13 11.44
C LEU A 63 -2.10 -3.24 10.95
N SER A 64 -2.95 -3.72 11.84
CA SER A 64 -3.99 -4.69 11.51
C SER A 64 -5.16 -4.04 10.77
N PRO A 65 -5.97 -4.82 10.02
CA PRO A 65 -7.21 -4.32 9.42
C PRO A 65 -8.22 -3.78 10.46
N GLY A 66 -8.07 -4.18 11.73
CA GLY A 66 -8.88 -3.70 12.84
C GLY A 66 -8.39 -2.38 13.44
N GLY A 67 -7.29 -1.82 12.94
CA GLY A 67 -6.71 -0.57 13.45
C GLY A 67 -5.74 -0.73 14.62
N GLU A 68 -5.51 -1.94 15.15
CA GLU A 68 -4.47 -2.17 16.16
C GLU A 68 -3.07 -2.13 15.55
N ILE A 69 -2.14 -1.45 16.23
CA ILE A 69 -0.71 -1.41 15.89
C ILE A 69 0.05 -2.39 16.78
N LEU A 70 0.65 -3.40 16.16
CA LEU A 70 1.53 -4.37 16.81
C LEU A 70 2.98 -3.96 16.60
N HIS A 71 3.79 -4.08 17.65
CA HIS A 71 5.21 -3.75 17.62
C HIS A 71 6.03 -5.04 17.73
N VAL A 72 6.90 -5.28 16.75
CA VAL A 72 7.75 -6.49 16.69
C VAL A 72 9.19 -6.14 16.37
N ASP A 73 10.15 -6.94 16.83
CA ASP A 73 11.57 -6.64 16.61
C ASP A 73 12.00 -6.79 15.15
N PHE A 74 11.40 -7.73 14.43
CA PHE A 74 11.62 -7.94 13.00
C PHE A 74 10.39 -8.62 12.40
N THR A 75 10.18 -8.46 11.09
CA THR A 75 9.16 -9.22 10.37
C THR A 75 9.64 -9.66 9.00
N ARG A 76 9.02 -10.73 8.50
CA ARG A 76 9.21 -11.26 7.15
C ARG A 76 7.89 -11.17 6.42
N VAL A 77 7.87 -10.45 5.30
CA VAL A 77 6.66 -10.15 4.55
C VAL A 77 6.75 -10.82 3.18
N ASP A 78 5.71 -11.57 2.81
CA ASP A 78 5.61 -12.16 1.48
C ASP A 78 5.18 -11.08 0.47
N LEU A 79 6.09 -10.71 -0.43
CA LEU A 79 5.91 -9.67 -1.45
C LEU A 79 4.84 -10.02 -2.47
N TRP A 80 4.50 -11.30 -2.64
CA TRP A 80 3.39 -11.70 -3.50
C TRP A 80 2.02 -11.46 -2.90
N ASN A 81 1.99 -10.97 -1.67
CA ASN A 81 0.79 -10.52 -0.99
C ASN A 81 0.69 -8.98 -0.96
N ILE A 82 1.68 -8.26 -1.50
CA ILE A 82 1.72 -6.79 -1.42
C ILE A 82 0.98 -6.16 -2.59
N VAL A 83 0.06 -5.25 -2.26
CA VAL A 83 -0.80 -4.52 -3.20
C VAL A 83 -0.32 -3.10 -3.45
N ALA A 84 0.42 -2.52 -2.50
CA ALA A 84 1.03 -1.21 -2.66
C ALA A 84 2.24 -1.06 -1.73
N LYS A 85 3.13 -0.11 -2.05
CA LYS A 85 4.18 0.37 -1.15
C LYS A 85 4.13 1.89 -0.99
N GLY A 86 4.41 2.38 0.20
CA GLY A 86 4.77 3.76 0.50
C GLY A 86 6.28 3.90 0.65
N THR A 87 6.84 4.95 0.08
CA THR A 87 8.28 5.25 0.09
C THR A 87 8.52 6.72 0.39
N ALA A 88 9.78 7.10 0.60
CA ALA A 88 10.18 8.45 1.00
C ALA A 88 9.42 8.90 2.25
N ILE A 89 9.50 8.06 3.29
CA ILE A 89 8.88 8.29 4.59
C ILE A 89 9.56 9.49 5.25
N VAL A 90 8.76 10.50 5.63
CA VAL A 90 9.25 11.73 6.27
C VAL A 90 9.07 11.66 7.78
N ARG A 91 8.03 10.95 8.21
CA ARG A 91 7.66 10.73 9.60
C ARG A 91 6.97 9.39 9.71
N ASP A 92 7.01 8.84 10.91
CA ASP A 92 6.25 7.67 11.32
C ASP A 92 4.79 7.73 10.79
N PRO A 93 4.40 6.79 9.90
CA PRO A 93 3.12 6.76 9.23
C PRO A 93 1.98 6.38 10.18
N PHE A 94 2.24 5.63 11.24
CA PHE A 94 1.23 5.13 12.18
C PHE A 94 1.10 5.99 13.44
N GLU A 95 1.98 6.97 13.60
CA GLU A 95 1.95 7.93 14.71
C GLU A 95 0.57 8.59 14.89
N ASN A 96 -0.02 8.50 16.07
CA ASN A 96 -1.32 9.09 16.42
C ASN A 96 -2.56 8.46 15.72
N LEU A 97 -2.46 7.27 15.09
CA LEU A 97 -3.65 6.51 14.67
C LEU A 97 -4.44 5.94 15.88
N ASP A 98 -3.78 5.76 17.03
CA ASP A 98 -4.34 5.16 18.26
C ASP A 98 -5.54 5.90 18.87
N ALA A 99 -5.81 7.15 18.48
CA ALA A 99 -6.75 8.03 19.19
C ALA A 99 -8.15 8.14 18.57
N SER A 100 -8.41 7.61 17.37
CA SER A 100 -9.60 8.01 16.60
C SER A 100 -10.39 6.90 15.88
N LEU A 101 -10.11 5.62 16.14
CA LEU A 101 -10.70 4.53 15.34
C LEU A 101 -11.79 3.76 16.10
N GLU A 102 -13.00 4.32 16.12
CA GLU A 102 -14.21 3.56 16.42
C GLU A 102 -14.55 2.64 15.22
N SER A 103 -14.35 1.34 15.42
CA SER A 103 -14.52 0.25 14.45
C SER A 103 -15.86 0.30 13.68
N ALA A 104 -15.82 0.78 12.43
CA ALA A 104 -16.86 0.50 11.44
C ALA A 104 -16.53 -0.79 10.69
N ARG A 105 -17.15 -1.90 11.10
CA ARG A 105 -17.11 -3.17 10.36
C ARG A 105 -17.75 -2.93 9.00
N THR A 106 -16.99 -3.10 7.93
CA THR A 106 -17.51 -3.08 6.56
C THR A 106 -17.32 -4.48 5.98
N ASP A 107 -18.40 -5.07 5.50
CA ASP A 107 -18.39 -6.39 4.89
C ASP A 107 -17.54 -6.36 3.62
N PHE A 108 -16.56 -7.26 3.53
CA PHE A 108 -15.71 -7.42 2.35
C PHE A 108 -16.57 -7.96 1.20
N GLU A 109 -16.87 -7.11 0.21
CA GLU A 109 -17.50 -7.56 -1.04
C GLU A 109 -16.48 -8.35 -1.89
N GLU A 110 -16.93 -9.53 -2.30
CA GLU A 110 -16.17 -10.56 -2.99
C GLU A 110 -15.85 -10.12 -4.44
N ALA A 111 -14.56 -10.00 -4.75
CA ALA A 111 -14.08 -9.52 -6.05
C ALA A 111 -14.48 -10.47 -7.20
N THR A 112 -15.25 -9.94 -8.15
CA THR A 112 -15.63 -10.61 -9.40
C THR A 112 -14.52 -10.50 -10.46
N GLU A 113 -14.58 -11.36 -11.46
CA GLU A 113 -13.47 -11.92 -12.24
C GLU A 113 -12.52 -10.95 -13.00
N ARG A 114 -11.26 -11.41 -13.11
CA ARG A 114 -10.01 -10.81 -13.66
C ARG A 114 -10.01 -10.35 -15.14
N THR A 115 -11.15 -9.97 -15.70
CA THR A 115 -11.25 -9.44 -17.08
C THR A 115 -11.36 -7.90 -17.11
N GLU A 116 -11.75 -7.28 -15.99
CA GLU A 116 -12.00 -5.84 -15.87
C GLU A 116 -10.73 -5.00 -15.58
N SER A 117 -9.69 -5.60 -15.01
CA SER A 117 -8.45 -4.91 -14.59
C SER A 117 -7.75 -4.19 -15.76
N ARG A 118 -7.74 -4.79 -16.95
CA ARG A 118 -7.11 -4.17 -18.14
C ARG A 118 -7.85 -2.94 -18.64
N HIS A 119 -9.17 -2.88 -18.47
CA HIS A 119 -9.94 -1.71 -18.85
C HIS A 119 -9.67 -0.55 -17.87
N LEU A 120 -9.65 -0.86 -16.56
CA LEU A 120 -9.31 0.11 -15.52
C LEU A 120 -7.92 0.70 -15.72
N VAL A 121 -6.91 -0.13 -16.02
CA VAL A 121 -5.54 0.35 -16.32
C VAL A 121 -5.54 1.32 -17.51
N ARG A 122 -6.30 1.04 -18.57
CA ARG A 122 -6.39 1.95 -19.73
C ARG A 122 -7.05 3.28 -19.39
N VAL A 123 -8.07 3.26 -18.53
CA VAL A 123 -8.71 4.48 -18.03
C VAL A 123 -7.70 5.27 -17.21
N LEU A 124 -6.99 4.60 -16.30
CA LEU A 124 -5.97 5.22 -15.45
C LEU A 124 -4.84 5.84 -16.28
N CYS A 125 -4.39 5.20 -17.37
CA CYS A 125 -3.40 5.77 -18.29
C CYS A 125 -3.81 7.12 -18.88
N ARG A 126 -5.12 7.41 -18.98
CA ARG A 126 -5.62 8.70 -19.49
C ARG A 126 -5.70 9.78 -18.42
N MET A 127 -5.52 9.41 -17.16
CA MET A 127 -5.61 10.27 -15.99
C MET A 127 -4.23 10.62 -15.42
N VAL A 128 -3.16 10.36 -16.18
CA VAL A 128 -1.79 10.72 -15.79
C VAL A 128 -1.69 12.24 -15.72
N GLY A 129 -1.30 12.75 -14.56
CA GLY A 129 -1.31 14.18 -14.21
C GLY A 129 -2.52 14.61 -13.39
N ASP A 130 -3.57 13.79 -13.29
CA ASP A 130 -4.77 14.11 -12.54
C ASP A 130 -4.71 13.58 -11.10
N SER A 131 -5.57 14.13 -10.23
CA SER A 131 -5.83 13.56 -8.92
C SER A 131 -6.76 12.36 -9.05
N VAL A 132 -6.33 11.22 -8.54
CA VAL A 132 -7.04 9.94 -8.65
C VAL A 132 -7.19 9.30 -7.28
N VAL A 133 -8.26 8.52 -7.13
CA VAL A 133 -8.49 7.62 -6.01
C VAL A 133 -8.48 6.20 -6.54
N LEU A 134 -7.54 5.39 -6.04
CA LEU A 134 -7.38 3.99 -6.37
C LEU A 134 -7.80 3.15 -5.17
N THR A 135 -8.64 2.13 -5.40
CA THR A 135 -8.89 1.13 -4.37
C THR A 135 -8.22 -0.18 -4.73
N THR A 136 -7.69 -0.88 -3.73
CA THR A 136 -6.99 -2.15 -3.93
C THR A 136 -7.69 -3.31 -3.23
N LEU A 137 -7.36 -4.53 -3.66
CA LEU A 137 -7.53 -5.75 -2.87
C LEU A 137 -6.88 -5.52 -1.50
N GLY A 138 -7.56 -5.90 -0.43
CA GLY A 138 -7.19 -5.54 0.95
C GLY A 138 -7.90 -4.32 1.49
N GLY A 139 -8.65 -3.57 0.66
CA GLY A 139 -9.54 -2.50 1.12
C GLY A 139 -8.87 -1.15 1.34
N PHE A 140 -7.62 -0.97 0.86
CA PHE A 140 -6.94 0.32 0.91
C PHE A 140 -7.49 1.25 -0.15
N SER A 141 -7.67 2.52 0.20
CA SER A 141 -7.97 3.59 -0.74
C SER A 141 -6.80 4.57 -0.76
N ILE A 142 -6.21 4.77 -1.94
CA ILE A 142 -5.02 5.60 -2.14
C ILE A 142 -5.43 6.76 -3.03
N GLU A 143 -5.48 7.95 -2.43
CA GLU A 143 -5.74 9.21 -3.13
C GLU A 143 -4.41 9.92 -3.40
N GLY A 144 -4.23 10.47 -4.60
CA GLY A 144 -3.04 11.25 -4.91
C GLY A 144 -2.94 11.66 -6.37
N THR A 145 -1.88 12.37 -6.72
CA THR A 145 -1.61 12.76 -8.11
C THR A 145 -0.89 11.63 -8.84
N LEU A 146 -1.50 11.11 -9.91
CA LEU A 146 -0.90 10.05 -10.72
C LEU A 146 0.24 10.61 -11.57
N ILE A 147 1.48 10.22 -11.28
CA ILE A 147 2.66 10.71 -11.99
C ILE A 147 2.91 9.90 -13.26
N ALA A 148 2.84 8.58 -13.13
CA ALA A 148 3.17 7.65 -14.19
C ALA A 148 2.53 6.29 -13.94
N ILE A 149 2.42 5.53 -15.03
CA ILE A 149 2.11 4.11 -14.99
C ILE A 149 3.22 3.40 -15.74
N ASP A 150 3.89 2.46 -15.08
CA ASP A 150 4.98 1.68 -15.65
C ASP A 150 4.91 0.23 -15.18
N ASP A 151 5.13 -0.73 -16.07
CA ASP A 151 5.11 -2.18 -15.76
C ASP A 151 3.94 -2.65 -14.86
N CYS A 152 2.72 -2.19 -15.13
CA CYS A 152 1.52 -2.47 -14.31
C CYS A 152 1.60 -1.94 -12.86
N LEU A 153 2.40 -0.91 -12.62
CA LEU A 153 2.46 -0.15 -11.38
C LEU A 153 1.96 1.26 -11.64
N ALA A 154 1.11 1.79 -10.75
CA ALA A 154 0.81 3.22 -10.73
C ALA A 154 1.71 3.90 -9.69
N ILE A 155 2.35 4.99 -10.10
CA ILE A 155 3.20 5.81 -9.25
C ILE A 155 2.42 7.08 -8.92
N LEU A 156 2.16 7.30 -7.64
CA LEU A 156 1.42 8.45 -7.14
C LEU A 156 2.31 9.31 -6.23
N SER A 157 2.09 10.61 -6.25
CA SER A 157 2.67 11.58 -5.33
C SER A 157 1.59 12.34 -4.57
N ASN A 158 2.00 12.96 -3.46
CA ASN A 158 1.11 13.69 -2.55
C ASN A 158 -0.06 12.80 -2.13
N THR A 159 0.29 11.64 -1.56
CA THR A 159 -0.65 10.54 -1.39
C THR A 159 -1.23 10.50 0.01
N ASP A 160 -2.55 10.45 0.08
CA ASP A 160 -3.29 10.15 1.30
C ASP A 160 -3.78 8.69 1.21
N ILE A 161 -3.38 7.87 2.18
CA ILE A 161 -3.69 6.44 2.20
C ILE A 161 -4.68 6.14 3.32
N PHE A 162 -5.85 5.65 2.94
CA PHE A 162 -6.88 5.21 3.86
C PHE A 162 -6.77 3.70 4.07
N VAL A 163 -6.61 3.33 5.34
CA VAL A 163 -6.55 1.95 5.80
C VAL A 163 -7.98 1.43 5.94
N PRO A 164 -8.24 0.13 5.68
CA PRO A 164 -9.55 -0.48 5.89
C PRO A 164 -10.13 -0.15 7.27
N GLY A 165 -11.39 0.28 7.31
CA GLY A 165 -12.08 0.61 8.57
C GLY A 165 -11.63 1.92 9.24
N SER A 166 -10.69 2.67 8.64
CA SER A 166 -10.24 3.97 9.13
C SER A 166 -10.74 5.11 8.24
N SER A 167 -11.27 6.16 8.87
CA SER A 167 -11.61 7.43 8.21
C SER A 167 -10.44 8.43 8.24
N THR A 168 -9.40 8.16 9.02
CA THR A 168 -8.21 9.01 9.11
C THR A 168 -7.13 8.52 8.14
N PRO A 169 -6.71 9.34 7.16
CA PRO A 169 -5.67 8.94 6.22
C PRO A 169 -4.27 9.00 6.84
N ILE A 170 -3.40 8.11 6.38
CA ILE A 170 -1.95 8.30 6.46
C ILE A 170 -1.59 9.36 5.43
N SER A 171 -1.25 10.56 5.91
CA SER A 171 -1.18 11.73 5.03
C SER A 171 0.09 11.84 4.19
N ASP A 172 -0.01 12.64 3.13
CA ASP A 172 1.08 13.06 2.24
C ASP A 172 2.32 13.63 2.96
N ARG A 173 2.11 14.23 4.14
CA ARG A 173 3.17 14.75 5.01
C ARG A 173 4.02 13.64 5.63
N ARG A 174 3.54 12.40 5.62
CA ARG A 174 4.22 11.21 6.15
C ARG A 174 4.79 10.36 5.02
N ILE A 175 4.01 10.14 3.95
CA ILE A 175 4.40 9.35 2.79
C ILE A 175 4.36 10.23 1.53
N ARG A 176 5.51 10.48 0.92
CA ARG A 176 5.58 11.36 -0.27
C ARG A 176 5.20 10.67 -1.57
N SER A 177 5.46 9.38 -1.67
CA SER A 177 5.30 8.61 -2.89
C SER A 177 4.74 7.23 -2.58
N ALA A 178 3.69 6.85 -3.29
CA ALA A 178 3.12 5.51 -3.23
C ALA A 178 3.20 4.84 -4.60
N VAL A 179 3.46 3.54 -4.59
CA VAL A 179 3.46 2.70 -5.79
C VAL A 179 2.43 1.61 -5.59
N VAL A 180 1.45 1.52 -6.49
CA VAL A 180 0.30 0.62 -6.40
C VAL A 180 0.40 -0.45 -7.48
N ASN A 181 0.24 -1.71 -7.08
CA ASN A 181 0.15 -2.84 -7.99
C ASN A 181 -1.21 -2.84 -8.69
N LEU A 182 -1.22 -2.61 -10.01
CA LEU A 182 -2.46 -2.53 -10.77
C LEU A 182 -3.15 -3.89 -10.95
N GLU A 183 -2.47 -5.00 -10.68
CA GLU A 183 -3.10 -6.32 -10.63
C GLU A 183 -4.02 -6.47 -9.41
N ALA A 184 -3.77 -5.69 -8.36
CA ALA A 184 -4.59 -5.65 -7.15
C ALA A 184 -5.64 -4.52 -7.19
N LEU A 185 -5.81 -3.84 -8.32
CA LEU A 185 -6.73 -2.70 -8.45
C LEU A 185 -8.18 -3.18 -8.53
N THR A 186 -9.05 -2.62 -7.69
CA THR A 186 -10.49 -2.90 -7.66
C THR A 186 -11.31 -1.78 -8.27
N SER A 187 -10.90 -0.52 -8.11
CA SER A 187 -11.55 0.62 -8.76
C SER A 187 -10.62 1.79 -9.00
N VAL A 188 -11.00 2.64 -9.95
CA VAL A 188 -10.32 3.90 -10.28
C VAL A 188 -11.38 4.98 -10.34
N SER A 189 -11.14 6.08 -9.62
CA SER A 189 -11.97 7.28 -9.68
C SER A 189 -11.11 8.52 -9.88
N GLY A 190 -11.60 9.48 -10.66
CA GLY A 190 -10.96 10.80 -10.80
C GLY A 190 -11.59 11.79 -9.83
N VAL A 191 -10.77 12.59 -9.16
CA VAL A 191 -11.25 13.72 -8.38
C VAL A 191 -11.41 14.89 -9.35
N CYS A 192 -12.57 15.01 -9.97
CA CYS A 192 -12.90 16.21 -10.74
C CYS A 192 -13.02 17.40 -9.77
N CYS A 193 -12.09 18.35 -9.87
CA CYS A 193 -12.33 19.70 -9.35
C CYS A 193 -13.41 20.37 -10.22
N CYS A 194 -14.65 20.34 -9.75
CA CYS A 194 -15.73 21.21 -10.26
C CYS A 194 -15.73 22.51 -9.46
#